data_AF-A0A7W1HLA7-F1
#
_entry.id   AF-A0A7W1HLA7-F1
#
_cell.length_a   1.000
_cell.length_b   1.000
_cell.length_c   1.000
_cell.angle_alpha   90.00
_cell.angle_beta   90.00
_cell.angle_gamma   90.00
#
_symmetry.space_group_name_H-M   'P 1'
#
loop_
_entity.id
_entity.type
_entity.pdbx_description
1 polymer ?
#
loop_
_entity_poly.entity_id
_entity_poly.type
_entity_poly.pdbx_seq_one_letter_code
_entity_poly.pdbx_strand_id
1 'polypeptide(L)'
;MPQTNPPAGAPERADLRPENINDAVIRLAGNSQDGIQSAGAFLARLAGRTDHDVMTYMTIPATISGGPSIFQVRMGTGEVLSAGDEADFLVAFYQHSYQDHIDFLKEGGVLLYDSDNVEPNLDDKRFVYVGVPITGLTVEALGGTAKDKGKNIFVLGLISKIFHLDTEKLQKLITEKFAGKDESIVNTALMAFQAGYGYPVGNVLSKQYKFEHIEKLPGARDQITMDGNQALAYGLIAGGVRYGAGYPITPWSSVMETLRRELPKYGGLFVQAEDELGAVSIALGFSYSGNLAITGSAGPGISLKTEAIGWASMAEIPLLIINVQRGGPSTGLPTNVEQSDLFQAIYGGHGDSPRVVLAAQTVEDCFYIAIEA
;
A
#
# COMPACT_ATOMS: atom_id res chain seq x y z
N MET A 1 53.62 -32.78 2.99
CA MET A 1 52.76 -32.06 2.02
C MET A 1 51.99 -31.00 2.80
N PRO A 2 52.22 -29.70 2.56
CA PRO A 2 51.52 -28.66 3.28
C PRO A 2 50.11 -28.47 2.72
N GLN A 3 49.17 -28.30 3.65
CA GLN A 3 47.76 -28.03 3.41
C GLN A 3 47.60 -26.70 2.65
N THR A 4 46.81 -26.72 1.58
CA THR A 4 46.37 -25.53 0.86
C THR A 4 45.31 -24.82 1.69
N ASN A 5 45.64 -23.62 2.20
CA ASN A 5 44.64 -22.70 2.72
C ASN A 5 43.68 -22.29 1.59
N PRO A 6 42.36 -22.20 1.82
CA PRO A 6 41.46 -21.51 0.91
C PRO A 6 41.78 -20.01 0.89
N PRO A 7 41.54 -19.29 -0.22
CA PRO A 7 41.90 -17.89 -0.32
C PRO A 7 41.09 -17.05 0.67
N ALA A 8 41.80 -16.28 1.47
CA ALA A 8 41.27 -15.32 2.42
C ALA A 8 40.79 -14.04 1.69
N GLY A 9 39.55 -13.63 2.00
CA GLY A 9 39.15 -12.24 2.22
C GLY A 9 39.04 -11.30 1.03
N ALA A 10 37.82 -10.95 0.65
CA ALA A 10 37.52 -9.61 0.12
C ALA A 10 37.24 -8.67 1.32
N PRO A 11 38.07 -7.64 1.58
CA PRO A 11 37.69 -6.52 2.46
C PRO A 11 37.01 -5.43 1.61
N GLU A 12 36.21 -4.48 2.08
CA GLU A 12 35.60 -4.17 3.37
C GLU A 12 34.42 -3.23 2.99
N ARG A 13 33.18 -3.65 3.29
CA ARG A 13 31.90 -2.91 3.24
C ARG A 13 31.60 -1.88 2.12
N ALA A 14 30.58 -2.24 1.33
CA ALA A 14 29.45 -1.37 0.98
C ALA A 14 28.38 -1.32 2.09
N ASP A 15 28.38 -2.22 3.09
CA ASP A 15 27.37 -2.21 4.16
C ASP A 15 27.63 -1.12 5.22
N LEU A 16 27.18 0.10 4.94
CA LEU A 16 27.43 1.28 5.79
C LEU A 16 26.49 1.41 7.00
N ARG A 17 25.54 0.48 7.19
CA ARG A 17 24.42 0.69 8.12
C ARG A 17 24.76 0.31 9.57
N PRO A 18 24.16 0.95 10.58
CA PRO A 18 24.29 0.57 11.98
C PRO A 18 23.51 -0.72 12.32
N GLU A 19 23.80 -1.34 13.47
CA GLU A 19 23.03 -2.50 13.99
C GLU A 19 21.63 -2.09 14.48
N ASN A 20 21.50 -0.87 14.99
CA ASN A 20 20.21 -0.30 15.34
C ASN A 20 19.82 0.75 14.30
N ILE A 21 18.60 0.68 13.79
CA ILE A 21 18.07 1.62 12.80
C ILE A 21 16.81 2.31 13.33
N ASN A 22 16.64 3.58 12.95
CA ASN A 22 15.43 4.35 13.26
C ASN A 22 14.30 4.03 12.28
N ASP A 23 14.64 3.86 11.01
CA ASP A 23 13.71 3.51 9.96
C ASP A 23 14.39 2.69 8.86
N ALA A 24 13.57 2.02 8.04
CA ALA A 24 14.02 1.36 6.84
C ALA A 24 12.96 1.44 5.75
N VAL A 25 13.40 1.76 4.54
CA VAL A 25 12.61 1.69 3.32
C VAL A 25 12.88 0.35 2.64
N ILE A 26 11.85 -0.50 2.56
CA ILE A 26 11.90 -1.79 1.91
C ILE A 26 11.02 -1.72 0.66
N ARG A 27 11.63 -1.87 -0.52
CA ARG A 27 10.95 -1.92 -1.81
C ARG A 27 10.91 -3.37 -2.31
N LEU A 28 9.71 -3.87 -2.53
CA LEU A 28 9.42 -5.15 -3.17
C LEU A 28 9.08 -4.89 -4.64
N ALA A 29 9.80 -5.52 -5.57
CA ALA A 29 9.61 -5.35 -7.00
C ALA A 29 9.47 -6.70 -7.71
N GLY A 30 8.46 -6.81 -8.57
CA GLY A 30 8.09 -8.04 -9.29
C GLY A 30 6.82 -7.81 -10.10
N ASN A 31 6.00 -8.85 -10.30
CA ASN A 31 4.73 -8.71 -11.01
C ASN A 31 3.55 -8.62 -10.03
N SER A 32 2.45 -8.04 -10.52
CA SER A 32 1.20 -7.91 -9.78
C SER A 32 0.65 -9.27 -9.29
N GLN A 33 0.92 -10.36 -10.01
CA GLN A 33 0.48 -11.71 -9.63
C GLN A 33 1.28 -12.35 -8.50
N ASP A 34 2.48 -11.86 -8.19
CA ASP A 34 3.34 -12.48 -7.17
C ASP A 34 2.87 -12.17 -5.75
N GLY A 35 1.85 -11.32 -5.59
CA GLY A 35 1.33 -10.95 -4.28
C GLY A 35 2.22 -9.97 -3.52
N ILE A 36 3.03 -9.16 -4.21
CA ILE A 36 3.88 -8.13 -3.61
C ILE A 36 3.08 -7.15 -2.75
N GLN A 37 1.91 -6.74 -3.25
CA GLN A 37 0.95 -5.90 -2.52
C GLN A 37 0.51 -6.53 -1.20
N SER A 38 0.38 -7.86 -1.19
CA SER A 38 -0.05 -8.60 0.00
C SER A 38 1.05 -8.73 1.05
N ALA A 39 2.31 -8.91 0.65
CA ALA A 39 3.45 -8.92 1.57
C ALA A 39 3.66 -7.54 2.20
N GLY A 40 3.60 -6.49 1.39
CA GLY A 40 3.65 -5.11 1.85
C GLY A 40 2.56 -4.77 2.87
N ALA A 41 1.32 -5.18 2.61
CA ALA A 41 0.21 -5.00 3.54
C ALA A 41 0.41 -5.75 4.88
N PHE A 42 1.08 -6.91 4.88
CA PHE A 42 1.43 -7.60 6.13
C PHE A 42 2.47 -6.83 6.93
N LEU A 43 3.51 -6.30 6.28
CA LEU A 43 4.52 -5.46 6.95
C LEU A 43 3.89 -4.21 7.55
N ALA A 44 3.01 -3.53 6.81
CA ALA A 44 2.32 -2.34 7.32
C ALA A 44 1.40 -2.64 8.51
N ARG A 45 0.64 -3.73 8.45
CA ARG A 45 -0.20 -4.16 9.58
C ARG A 45 0.62 -4.61 10.78
N LEU A 46 1.78 -5.22 10.54
CA LEU A 46 2.69 -5.58 11.62
C LEU A 46 3.20 -4.33 12.31
N ALA A 47 3.67 -3.34 11.54
CA ALA A 47 4.16 -2.07 12.06
C ALA A 47 3.16 -1.44 13.04
N GLY A 48 1.89 -1.30 12.63
CA GLY A 48 0.83 -0.77 13.51
C GLY A 48 0.51 -1.65 14.72
N ARG A 49 0.77 -2.97 14.68
CA ARG A 49 0.62 -3.89 15.83
C ARG A 49 1.85 -3.94 16.74
N THR A 50 2.98 -3.43 16.27
CA THR A 50 4.25 -3.38 17.02
C THR A 50 4.63 -1.95 17.39
N ASP A 51 3.70 -1.00 17.30
CA ASP A 51 3.90 0.40 17.66
C ASP A 51 5.03 1.07 16.86
N HIS A 52 5.13 0.72 15.57
CA HIS A 52 6.00 1.37 14.61
C HIS A 52 5.14 2.18 13.64
N ASP A 53 5.62 3.38 13.31
CA ASP A 53 5.01 4.18 12.27
C ASP A 53 5.33 3.59 10.90
N VAL A 54 4.35 3.67 9.99
CA VAL A 54 4.48 3.12 8.66
C VAL A 54 3.85 4.01 7.60
N MET A 55 4.59 4.20 6.50
CA MET A 55 4.05 4.75 5.26
C MET A 55 4.28 3.73 4.15
N THR A 56 3.27 3.54 3.32
CA THR A 56 3.34 2.65 2.16
C THR A 56 3.16 3.44 0.87
N TYR A 57 3.81 2.96 -0.18
CA TYR A 57 3.61 3.44 -1.53
C TYR A 57 3.54 2.24 -2.47
N MET A 58 2.71 2.31 -3.48
CA MET A 58 2.59 1.25 -4.46
C MET A 58 2.38 1.80 -5.85
N THR A 59 2.89 1.07 -6.82
CA THR A 59 2.57 1.30 -8.23
C THR A 59 1.93 0.02 -8.76
N ILE A 60 0.70 0.17 -9.25
CA ILE A 60 -0.07 -0.92 -9.85
C ILE A 60 -0.17 -0.61 -11.35
N PRO A 61 0.08 -1.58 -12.23
CA PRO A 61 -0.10 -1.38 -13.66
C PRO A 61 -1.59 -1.11 -13.95
N ALA A 62 -1.86 -0.30 -14.97
CA ALA A 62 -3.23 -0.03 -15.41
C ALA A 62 -3.91 -1.25 -16.06
N THR A 63 -3.15 -2.32 -16.35
CA THR A 63 -3.63 -3.54 -17.00
C THR A 63 -4.02 -4.62 -15.99
N ILE A 64 -5.25 -5.12 -16.11
CA ILE A 64 -5.79 -6.21 -15.26
C ILE A 64 -5.01 -7.52 -15.46
N SER A 65 -4.42 -7.73 -16.64
CA SER A 65 -3.61 -8.91 -16.96
C SER A 65 -2.31 -9.02 -16.15
N GLY A 66 -2.02 -8.03 -15.30
CA GLY A 66 -0.79 -7.93 -14.51
C GLY A 66 0.30 -7.15 -15.24
N GLY A 67 1.52 -7.34 -14.77
CA GLY A 67 2.70 -6.58 -15.19
C GLY A 67 3.54 -6.14 -14.00
N PRO A 68 4.68 -5.47 -14.27
CA PRO A 68 5.57 -4.96 -13.24
C PRO A 68 4.83 -4.10 -12.21
N SER A 69 5.10 -4.34 -10.94
CA SER A 69 4.50 -3.65 -9.82
C SER A 69 5.51 -3.55 -8.68
N ILE A 70 5.41 -2.45 -7.93
CA ILE A 70 6.17 -2.26 -6.71
C ILE A 70 5.26 -2.07 -5.52
N PHE A 71 5.77 -2.50 -4.37
CA PHE A 71 5.30 -2.08 -3.07
C PHE A 71 6.49 -1.59 -2.27
N GLN A 72 6.42 -0.37 -1.78
CA GLN A 72 7.38 0.18 -0.85
C GLN A 72 6.73 0.35 0.52
N VAL A 73 7.42 -0.12 1.54
CA VAL A 73 7.06 0.11 2.93
C VAL A 73 8.22 0.82 3.60
N ARG A 74 7.93 1.94 4.25
CA ARG A 74 8.86 2.58 5.19
C ARG A 74 8.33 2.35 6.58
N MET A 75 9.07 1.59 7.37
CA MET A 75 8.76 1.34 8.78
C MET A 75 9.80 2.08 9.62
N GLY A 76 9.37 2.72 10.70
CA GLY A 76 10.26 3.41 11.59
C GLY A 76 9.72 3.52 12.99
N THR A 77 10.57 4.00 13.88
CA THR A 77 10.28 4.17 15.29
C THR A 77 9.77 5.60 15.54
N GLY A 78 10.24 6.60 14.79
CA GLY A 78 9.68 7.96 14.82
C GLY A 78 8.65 8.25 13.72
N GLU A 79 8.22 9.51 13.64
CA GLU A 79 7.24 9.98 12.65
C GLU A 79 7.69 9.68 11.20
N VAL A 80 6.98 8.76 10.54
CA VAL A 80 7.18 8.44 9.13
C VAL A 80 6.18 9.23 8.27
N LEU A 81 6.61 10.39 7.78
CA LEU A 81 5.74 11.32 7.02
C LEU A 81 5.72 11.09 5.49
N SER A 82 6.61 10.26 4.96
CA SER A 82 6.68 9.96 3.52
C SER A 82 7.20 8.54 3.29
N ALA A 83 6.91 7.97 2.13
CA ALA A 83 7.38 6.62 1.78
C ALA A 83 8.90 6.56 1.53
N GLY A 84 9.56 7.70 1.30
CA GLY A 84 10.98 7.80 0.92
C GLY A 84 11.21 7.66 -0.59
N ASP A 85 12.22 8.35 -1.11
CA ASP A 85 12.54 8.30 -2.55
C ASP A 85 13.36 7.04 -2.91
N GLU A 86 14.35 6.72 -2.07
CA GLU A 86 15.27 5.61 -2.22
C GLU A 86 15.03 4.51 -1.17
N ALA A 87 15.23 3.26 -1.58
CA ALA A 87 15.12 2.09 -0.74
C ALA A 87 16.43 1.79 -0.01
N ASP A 88 16.34 1.31 1.23
CA ASP A 88 17.47 0.69 1.95
C ASP A 88 17.60 -0.79 1.59
N PHE A 89 16.47 -1.42 1.25
CA PHE A 89 16.39 -2.79 0.76
C PHE A 89 15.54 -2.85 -0.49
N LEU A 90 16.13 -3.38 -1.57
CA LEU A 90 15.40 -3.74 -2.77
C LEU A 90 15.27 -5.27 -2.82
N VAL A 91 14.03 -5.76 -2.88
CA VAL A 91 13.73 -7.17 -3.12
C VAL A 91 13.27 -7.34 -4.57
N ALA A 92 14.10 -7.93 -5.41
CA ALA A 92 13.83 -8.12 -6.83
C ALA A 92 13.48 -9.58 -7.16
N PHE A 93 12.27 -9.80 -7.66
CA PHE A 93 11.77 -11.15 -7.99
C PHE A 93 12.20 -11.61 -9.38
N TYR A 94 12.43 -10.67 -10.31
CA TYR A 94 12.79 -10.96 -11.71
C TYR A 94 13.80 -9.96 -12.25
N GLN A 95 14.46 -10.30 -13.37
CA GLN A 95 15.51 -9.47 -13.97
C GLN A 95 15.05 -8.03 -14.27
N HIS A 96 13.84 -7.87 -14.82
CA HIS A 96 13.29 -6.54 -15.09
C HIS A 96 13.08 -5.75 -13.78
N SER A 97 12.64 -6.41 -12.71
CA SER A 97 12.44 -5.78 -11.39
C SER A 97 13.75 -5.29 -10.79
N TYR A 98 14.86 -5.97 -11.07
CA TYR A 98 16.20 -5.49 -10.72
C TYR A 98 16.60 -4.29 -11.59
N GLN A 99 16.52 -4.43 -12.92
CA GLN A 99 16.96 -3.40 -13.86
C GLN A 99 16.20 -2.08 -13.72
N ASP A 100 14.88 -2.15 -13.53
CA ASP A 100 14.01 -0.98 -13.45
C ASP A 100 14.11 -0.24 -12.10
N HIS A 101 14.67 -0.88 -11.06
CA HIS A 101 14.64 -0.35 -9.70
C HIS A 101 15.98 -0.24 -8.98
N ILE A 102 17.08 -0.76 -9.55
CA ILE A 102 18.39 -0.73 -8.89
C ILE A 102 18.88 0.71 -8.62
N ASP A 103 18.57 1.66 -9.51
CA ASP A 103 18.94 3.08 -9.33
C ASP A 103 18.13 3.80 -8.25
N PHE A 104 17.12 3.14 -7.67
CA PHE A 104 16.40 3.63 -6.49
C PHE A 104 16.86 2.96 -5.20
N LEU A 105 17.88 2.09 -5.24
CA LEU A 105 18.52 1.56 -4.05
C LEU A 105 19.60 2.54 -3.62
N LYS A 106 19.64 2.91 -2.33
CA LYS A 106 20.70 3.77 -1.80
C LYS A 106 22.07 3.11 -1.97
N GLU A 107 23.11 3.91 -2.14
CA GLU A 107 24.48 3.41 -2.02
C GLU A 107 24.68 2.79 -0.63
N GLY A 108 25.25 1.59 -0.60
CA GLY A 108 25.36 0.72 0.57
C GLY A 108 24.08 -0.02 0.97
N GLY A 109 22.99 0.15 0.21
CA GLY A 109 21.76 -0.62 0.35
C GLY A 109 21.93 -2.09 -0.02
N VAL A 110 20.97 -2.91 0.39
CA VAL A 110 20.95 -4.35 0.10
C VAL A 110 20.01 -4.65 -1.06
N LEU A 111 20.56 -5.27 -2.11
CA LEU A 111 19.80 -5.96 -3.13
C LEU A 111 19.62 -7.42 -2.71
N LEU A 112 18.40 -7.74 -2.25
CA LEU A 112 17.95 -9.10 -2.07
C LEU A 112 17.26 -9.55 -3.36
N TYR A 113 17.75 -10.60 -4.00
CA TYR A 113 17.21 -11.00 -5.30
C TYR A 113 16.94 -12.49 -5.40
N ASP A 114 15.95 -12.85 -6.21
CA ASP A 114 15.68 -14.23 -6.56
C ASP A 114 16.76 -14.73 -7.53
N SER A 115 17.75 -15.47 -7.04
CA SER A 115 18.86 -15.97 -7.86
C SER A 115 18.43 -17.00 -8.91
N ASP A 116 17.20 -17.51 -8.84
CA ASP A 116 16.63 -18.35 -9.89
C ASP A 116 16.22 -17.53 -11.13
N ASN A 117 16.00 -16.22 -10.97
CA ASN A 117 15.40 -15.35 -11.99
C ASN A 117 16.18 -14.04 -12.25
N VAL A 118 17.23 -13.77 -11.46
CA VAL A 118 17.98 -12.51 -11.49
C VAL A 118 19.49 -12.77 -11.49
N GLU A 119 20.15 -12.18 -12.48
CA GLU A 119 21.60 -12.08 -12.61
C GLU A 119 22.02 -10.61 -12.50
N PRO A 120 22.46 -10.14 -11.31
CA PRO A 120 22.87 -8.76 -11.12
C PRO A 120 24.28 -8.50 -11.65
N ASN A 121 24.60 -7.24 -11.94
CA ASN A 121 25.96 -6.81 -12.22
C ASN A 121 26.79 -6.73 -10.92
N LEU A 122 27.49 -7.81 -10.59
CA LEU A 122 28.32 -7.90 -9.38
C LEU A 122 29.56 -6.99 -9.40
N ASP A 123 29.90 -6.36 -10.53
CA ASP A 123 30.97 -5.38 -10.61
C ASP A 123 30.55 -4.00 -10.07
N ASP A 124 29.25 -3.72 -10.00
CA ASP A 124 28.74 -2.51 -9.35
C ASP A 124 28.88 -2.65 -7.82
N LYS A 125 29.92 -2.01 -7.26
CA LYS A 125 30.26 -2.09 -5.83
C LYS A 125 29.45 -1.15 -4.94
N ARG A 126 28.46 -0.43 -5.48
CA ARG A 126 27.57 0.44 -4.70
C ARG A 126 26.71 -0.34 -3.71
N PHE A 127 26.41 -1.61 -3.99
CA PHE A 127 25.39 -2.36 -3.26
C PHE A 127 25.91 -3.64 -2.61
N VAL A 128 25.17 -4.10 -1.61
CA VAL A 128 25.35 -5.40 -1.00
C VAL A 128 24.40 -6.40 -1.69
N TYR A 129 24.97 -7.45 -2.27
CA TYR A 129 24.21 -8.46 -3.04
C TYR A 129 23.89 -9.67 -2.19
N VAL A 130 22.61 -10.02 -2.10
CA VAL A 130 22.11 -11.21 -1.40
C VAL A 130 21.26 -12.02 -2.38
N GLY A 131 21.87 -13.03 -3.01
CA GLY A 131 21.16 -13.97 -3.88
C GLY A 131 20.52 -15.09 -3.08
N VAL A 132 19.22 -15.27 -3.24
CA VAL A 132 18.46 -16.37 -2.63
C VAL A 132 17.65 -17.06 -3.72
N PRO A 133 17.68 -18.40 -3.87
CA PRO A 133 16.85 -19.10 -4.85
C PRO A 133 15.40 -19.17 -4.36
N ILE A 134 14.71 -18.02 -4.33
CA ILE A 134 13.41 -17.82 -3.70
C ILE A 134 12.39 -18.71 -4.37
N THR A 135 12.40 -18.79 -5.70
CA THR A 135 11.46 -19.60 -6.46
C THR A 135 11.62 -21.08 -6.15
N GLY A 136 12.84 -21.60 -6.26
CA GLY A 136 13.16 -23.00 -6.02
C GLY A 136 12.85 -23.41 -4.59
N LEU A 137 13.27 -22.62 -3.60
CA LEU A 137 13.03 -22.90 -2.18
C LEU A 137 11.55 -22.83 -1.81
N THR A 138 10.80 -21.90 -2.40
CA THR A 138 9.34 -21.83 -2.20
C THR A 138 8.67 -23.08 -2.75
N VAL A 139 9.03 -23.51 -3.98
CA VAL A 139 8.48 -24.71 -4.60
C VAL A 139 8.80 -25.97 -3.79
N GLU A 140 10.04 -26.08 -3.31
CA GLU A 140 10.49 -27.20 -2.46
C GLU A 140 9.69 -27.25 -1.15
N ALA A 141 9.58 -26.12 -0.45
CA ALA A 141 8.84 -26.01 0.82
C ALA A 141 7.36 -26.37 0.68
N LEU A 142 6.77 -26.14 -0.49
CA LEU A 142 5.36 -26.41 -0.77
C LEU A 142 5.11 -27.76 -1.45
N GLY A 143 6.12 -28.64 -1.53
CA GLY A 143 5.97 -29.99 -2.07
C GLY A 143 5.84 -30.07 -3.59
N GLY A 144 6.43 -29.13 -4.33
CA GLY A 144 6.63 -29.21 -5.78
C GLY A 144 5.43 -28.86 -6.66
N THR A 145 4.23 -28.65 -6.10
CA THR A 145 2.99 -28.42 -6.86
C THR A 145 2.63 -26.94 -7.01
N ALA A 146 3.23 -26.06 -6.21
CA ALA A 146 2.97 -24.63 -6.22
C ALA A 146 3.97 -23.88 -7.11
N LYS A 147 3.82 -23.97 -8.44
CA LYS A 147 4.62 -23.16 -9.39
C LYS A 147 4.31 -21.67 -9.20
N ASP A 148 5.12 -20.97 -8.41
CA ASP A 148 5.10 -19.52 -8.18
C ASP A 148 4.13 -18.98 -7.11
N LYS A 149 3.31 -19.82 -6.47
CA LYS A 149 2.45 -19.38 -5.35
C LYS A 149 3.24 -19.40 -4.04
N GLY A 150 3.26 -18.28 -3.33
CA GLY A 150 3.84 -18.18 -1.98
C GLY A 150 5.20 -17.49 -1.89
N LYS A 151 5.81 -17.06 -3.01
CA LYS A 151 7.10 -16.32 -3.01
C LYS A 151 7.04 -15.09 -2.11
N ASN A 152 5.94 -14.34 -2.19
CA ASN A 152 5.66 -13.21 -1.32
C ASN A 152 5.67 -13.56 0.18
N ILE A 153 5.15 -14.72 0.55
CA ILE A 153 5.10 -15.16 1.95
C ILE A 153 6.46 -15.70 2.41
N PHE A 154 7.20 -16.38 1.52
CA PHE A 154 8.59 -16.74 1.75
C PHE A 154 9.45 -15.49 2.00
N VAL A 155 9.36 -14.49 1.12
CA VAL A 155 10.06 -13.21 1.26
C VAL A 155 9.65 -12.48 2.55
N LEU A 156 8.38 -12.53 2.93
CA LEU A 156 7.91 -11.99 4.20
C LEU A 156 8.61 -12.66 5.41
N GLY A 157 8.79 -13.99 5.38
CA GLY A 157 9.55 -14.72 6.39
C GLY A 157 11.02 -14.32 6.42
N LEU A 158 11.63 -14.16 5.25
CA LEU A 158 13.02 -13.74 5.10
C LEU A 158 13.26 -12.33 5.65
N ILE A 159 12.41 -11.36 5.27
CA ILE A 159 12.43 -9.99 5.80
C ILE A 159 12.20 -10.00 7.32
N SER A 160 11.26 -10.82 7.81
CA SER A 160 11.00 -10.95 9.24
C SER A 160 12.25 -11.36 10.03
N LYS A 161 13.10 -12.22 9.46
CA LYS A 161 14.37 -12.60 10.09
C LYS A 161 15.41 -11.48 10.03
N ILE A 162 15.56 -10.84 8.87
CA ILE A 162 16.56 -9.78 8.66
C ILE A 162 16.33 -8.60 9.61
N PHE A 163 15.07 -8.22 9.81
CA PHE A 163 14.68 -7.07 10.63
C PHE A 163 14.22 -7.42 12.05
N HIS A 164 14.35 -8.69 12.46
CA HIS A 164 13.91 -9.17 13.79
C HIS A 164 12.46 -8.82 14.12
N LEU A 165 11.58 -8.95 13.13
CA LEU A 165 10.16 -8.64 13.27
C LEU A 165 9.45 -9.70 14.11
N ASP A 166 8.35 -9.31 14.76
CA ASP A 166 7.54 -10.19 15.61
C ASP A 166 6.85 -11.30 14.76
N THR A 167 7.47 -12.48 14.79
CA THR A 167 7.05 -13.64 14.01
C THR A 167 5.71 -14.20 14.45
N GLU A 168 5.38 -14.11 15.75
CA GLU A 168 4.12 -14.64 16.28
C GLU A 168 2.95 -13.79 15.79
N LYS A 169 3.09 -12.45 15.85
CA LYS A 169 2.10 -11.52 15.30
C LYS A 169 1.95 -11.66 13.79
N LEU A 170 3.03 -11.87 13.04
CA LEU A 170 2.98 -12.12 11.60
C LEU A 170 2.23 -13.42 11.26
N GLN A 171 2.54 -14.52 11.95
CA GLN A 171 1.82 -15.78 11.75
C GLN A 171 0.33 -15.63 12.05
N LYS A 172 -0.02 -14.91 13.13
CA LYS A 172 -1.41 -14.59 13.45
C LYS A 172 -2.08 -13.77 12.34
N LEU A 173 -1.41 -12.74 11.81
CA LEU A 173 -1.90 -11.94 10.69
C LEU A 173 -2.15 -12.81 9.43
N ILE A 174 -1.23 -13.73 9.12
CA ILE A 174 -1.37 -14.67 8.00
C ILE A 174 -2.61 -15.54 8.19
N THR A 175 -2.78 -16.13 9.38
CA THR A 175 -3.95 -16.94 9.72
C THR A 175 -5.26 -16.16 9.61
N GLU A 176 -5.31 -14.94 10.15
CA GLU A 176 -6.48 -14.06 10.09
C GLU A 176 -6.87 -13.72 8.64
N LYS A 177 -5.88 -13.47 7.76
CA LYS A 177 -6.13 -13.15 6.35
C LYS A 177 -6.80 -14.29 5.58
N PHE A 178 -6.48 -15.52 5.94
CA PHE A 178 -7.03 -16.72 5.32
C PHE A 178 -8.16 -17.35 6.15
N ALA A 179 -8.66 -16.66 7.18
CA ALA A 179 -9.78 -17.12 7.98
C ALA A 179 -11.02 -17.38 7.10
N GLY A 180 -11.71 -18.49 7.36
CA GLY A 180 -12.85 -18.94 6.56
C GLY A 180 -12.49 -19.66 5.26
N LYS A 181 -11.20 -19.79 4.93
CA LYS A 181 -10.72 -20.68 3.86
C LYS A 181 -10.35 -22.05 4.43
N ASP A 182 -10.07 -22.99 3.53
CA ASP A 182 -9.58 -24.32 3.88
C ASP A 182 -8.26 -24.24 4.67
N GLU A 183 -8.13 -25.07 5.70
CA GLU A 183 -6.97 -25.10 6.61
C GLU A 183 -5.66 -25.40 5.86
N SER A 184 -5.71 -26.18 4.78
CA SER A 184 -4.55 -26.46 3.94
C SER A 184 -3.95 -25.20 3.32
N ILE A 185 -4.75 -24.17 3.02
CA ILE A 185 -4.28 -22.89 2.46
C ILE A 185 -3.50 -22.11 3.52
N VAL A 186 -4.00 -22.08 4.75
CA VAL A 186 -3.32 -21.44 5.88
C VAL A 186 -1.99 -22.13 6.15
N ASN A 187 -2.00 -23.46 6.23
CA ASN A 187 -0.80 -24.26 6.46
C ASN A 187 0.24 -24.07 5.34
N THR A 188 -0.19 -24.02 4.08
CA THR A 188 0.68 -23.71 2.93
C THR A 188 1.35 -22.35 3.09
N ALA A 189 0.60 -21.32 3.46
CA ALA A 189 1.15 -19.99 3.69
C ALA A 189 2.14 -19.98 4.86
N LEU A 190 1.81 -20.61 5.98
CA LEU A 190 2.69 -20.71 7.15
C LEU A 190 3.98 -21.50 6.84
N MET A 191 3.91 -22.58 6.07
CA MET A 191 5.08 -23.33 5.62
C MET A 191 6.00 -22.47 4.74
N ALA A 192 5.45 -21.71 3.78
CA ALA A 192 6.25 -20.77 2.98
C ALA A 192 6.93 -19.72 3.87
N PHE A 193 6.20 -19.15 4.83
CA PHE A 193 6.74 -18.17 5.78
C PHE A 193 7.89 -18.76 6.60
N GLN A 194 7.68 -19.95 7.17
CA GLN A 194 8.68 -20.64 7.97
C GLN A 194 9.91 -21.04 7.15
N ALA A 195 9.75 -21.45 5.90
CA ALA A 195 10.87 -21.74 5.00
C ALA A 195 11.72 -20.48 4.74
N GLY A 196 11.07 -19.34 4.46
CA GLY A 196 11.76 -18.06 4.29
C GLY A 196 12.47 -17.59 5.56
N TYR A 197 11.82 -17.71 6.71
CA TYR A 197 12.42 -17.40 8.02
C TYR A 197 13.56 -18.37 8.37
N GLY A 198 13.44 -19.65 8.01
CA GLY A 198 14.45 -20.67 8.26
C GLY A 198 15.73 -20.46 7.44
N TYR A 199 15.63 -19.80 6.28
CA TYR A 199 16.72 -19.68 5.32
C TYR A 199 17.98 -19.04 5.96
N PRO A 200 19.17 -19.66 5.81
CA PRO A 200 20.41 -19.10 6.31
C PRO A 200 20.91 -17.99 5.38
N VAL A 201 20.63 -16.73 5.72
CA VAL A 201 21.22 -15.56 5.04
C VAL A 201 22.74 -15.39 5.27
N GLY A 202 23.34 -16.31 6.04
CA GLY A 202 24.78 -16.33 6.31
C GLY A 202 25.30 -15.09 7.02
N ASN A 203 26.61 -14.89 6.97
CA ASN A 203 27.27 -13.67 7.47
C ASN A 203 27.15 -12.48 6.50
N VAL A 204 26.44 -12.65 5.37
CA VAL A 204 26.28 -11.60 4.35
C VAL A 204 25.54 -10.40 4.94
N LEU A 205 24.61 -10.66 5.86
CA LEU A 205 23.98 -9.65 6.70
C LEU A 205 24.57 -9.75 8.13
N SER A 206 25.85 -9.42 8.26
CA SER A 206 26.59 -9.44 9.54
C SER A 206 25.98 -8.53 10.61
N LYS A 207 25.22 -7.51 10.20
CA LYS A 207 24.46 -6.62 11.07
C LYS A 207 22.98 -6.94 10.96
N GLN A 208 22.40 -7.29 12.11
CA GLN A 208 20.97 -7.47 12.27
C GLN A 208 20.32 -6.08 12.27
N TYR A 209 19.28 -5.85 11.46
CA TYR A 209 18.68 -4.52 11.26
C TYR A 209 17.57 -4.29 12.28
N LYS A 210 17.94 -4.15 13.55
CA LYS A 210 16.96 -4.04 14.62
C LYS A 210 16.45 -2.60 14.70
N PHE A 211 15.12 -2.45 14.66
CA PHE A 211 14.52 -1.15 14.95
C PHE A 211 14.78 -0.75 16.40
N GLU A 212 15.15 0.52 16.62
CA GLU A 212 15.29 1.06 17.97
C GLU A 212 14.00 0.85 18.78
N HIS A 213 14.13 0.42 20.04
CA HIS A 213 12.94 0.25 20.87
C HIS A 213 12.49 1.62 21.36
N ILE A 214 11.25 2.00 21.01
CA ILE A 214 10.61 3.16 21.64
C ILE A 214 9.73 2.66 22.77
N GLU A 215 10.04 3.14 23.97
CA GLU A 215 9.14 2.98 25.10
C GLU A 215 7.86 3.80 24.83
N LYS A 216 6.72 3.13 24.84
CA LYS A 216 5.42 3.80 24.82
C LYS A 216 5.36 4.80 25.98
N LEU A 217 5.12 6.06 25.64
CA LEU A 217 4.78 7.05 26.66
C LEU A 217 3.55 6.59 27.45
N PRO A 218 3.53 6.71 28.78
CA PRO A 218 2.35 6.41 29.57
C PRO A 218 1.13 7.18 29.06
N GLY A 219 0.09 6.46 28.62
CA GLY A 219 -1.12 7.05 28.03
C GLY A 219 -1.13 7.16 26.50
N ALA A 220 -0.16 6.59 25.80
CA ALA A 220 -0.20 6.44 24.34
C ALA A 220 -1.47 5.67 23.91
N ARG A 221 -2.16 6.20 22.89
CA ARG A 221 -3.39 5.59 22.33
C ARG A 221 -3.05 4.38 21.47
N ASP A 222 -4.00 3.46 21.36
CA ASP A 222 -3.90 2.36 20.41
C ASP A 222 -3.80 2.93 18.98
N GLN A 223 -2.81 2.44 18.22
CA GLN A 223 -2.62 2.81 16.83
C GLN A 223 -3.45 1.89 15.92
N ILE A 224 -3.89 2.43 14.79
CA ILE A 224 -4.56 1.69 13.72
C ILE A 224 -3.83 1.91 12.41
N THR A 225 -3.78 0.89 11.56
CA THR A 225 -3.28 1.01 10.19
C THR A 225 -4.45 1.08 9.23
N MET A 226 -4.51 2.13 8.42
CA MET A 226 -5.52 2.32 7.37
C MET A 226 -4.95 3.11 6.20
N ASP A 227 -5.63 3.03 5.05
CA ASP A 227 -5.36 3.91 3.91
C ASP A 227 -6.27 5.15 3.92
N GLY A 228 -5.95 6.15 3.11
CA GLY A 228 -6.69 7.41 3.05
C GLY A 228 -8.16 7.25 2.64
N ASN A 229 -8.47 6.30 1.76
CA ASN A 229 -9.86 6.06 1.33
C ASN A 229 -10.69 5.39 2.43
N GLN A 230 -10.07 4.50 3.22
CA GLN A 230 -10.69 3.93 4.42
C GLN A 230 -10.93 4.99 5.49
N ALA A 231 -9.92 5.82 5.78
CA ALA A 231 -10.02 6.91 6.74
C ALA A 231 -11.16 7.87 6.35
N LEU A 232 -11.19 8.29 5.08
CA LEU A 232 -12.27 9.11 4.53
C LEU A 232 -13.64 8.44 4.70
N ALA A 233 -13.79 7.18 4.28
CA ALA A 233 -15.06 6.46 4.37
C ALA A 233 -15.57 6.37 5.82
N TYR A 234 -14.70 6.07 6.77
CA TYR A 234 -15.08 6.02 8.19
C TYR A 234 -15.34 7.40 8.79
N GLY A 235 -14.60 8.43 8.35
CA GLY A 235 -14.86 9.83 8.71
C GLY A 235 -16.26 10.27 8.28
N LEU A 236 -16.65 9.96 7.05
CA LEU A 236 -18.01 10.21 6.54
C LEU A 236 -19.08 9.53 7.39
N ILE A 237 -18.88 8.25 7.73
CA ILE A 237 -19.82 7.49 8.57
C ILE A 237 -19.93 8.13 9.97
N ALA A 238 -18.78 8.51 10.55
CA ALA A 238 -18.70 9.17 11.85
C ALA A 238 -19.38 10.55 11.84
N GLY A 239 -19.22 11.31 10.75
CA GLY A 239 -19.89 12.60 10.50
C GLY A 239 -21.41 12.49 10.28
N GLY A 240 -21.96 11.27 10.20
CA GLY A 240 -23.40 11.04 10.12
C GLY A 240 -23.92 10.75 8.71
N VAL A 241 -23.06 10.59 7.71
CA VAL A 241 -23.47 10.20 6.36
C VAL A 241 -24.16 8.84 6.39
N ARG A 242 -25.36 8.76 5.78
CA ARG A 242 -26.13 7.52 5.64
C ARG A 242 -26.50 7.21 4.19
N TYR A 243 -26.47 8.17 3.30
CA TYR A 243 -26.93 7.98 1.93
C TYR A 243 -25.91 8.46 0.92
N GLY A 244 -25.83 7.77 -0.20
CA GLY A 244 -24.94 8.18 -1.28
C GLY A 244 -25.13 7.40 -2.55
N ALA A 245 -24.54 7.92 -3.62
CA ALA A 245 -24.50 7.24 -4.89
C ALA A 245 -23.21 7.55 -5.66
N GLY A 246 -22.74 6.58 -6.44
CA GLY A 246 -21.46 6.67 -7.13
C GLY A 246 -21.39 5.77 -8.36
N TYR A 247 -20.42 6.07 -9.22
CA TYR A 247 -20.02 5.22 -10.33
C TYR A 247 -18.57 4.77 -10.11
N PRO A 248 -18.21 3.48 -10.34
CA PRO A 248 -16.87 3.01 -10.10
C PRO A 248 -15.83 3.69 -11.01
N ILE A 249 -14.79 4.25 -10.41
CA ILE A 249 -13.62 4.82 -11.09
C ILE A 249 -12.40 4.76 -10.16
N THR A 250 -11.22 4.42 -10.67
CA THR A 250 -9.97 4.51 -9.88
C THR A 250 -9.60 5.97 -9.64
N PRO A 251 -9.29 6.41 -8.39
CA PRO A 251 -9.15 5.63 -7.14
C PRO A 251 -10.39 5.67 -6.21
N TRP A 252 -11.50 6.28 -6.63
CA TRP A 252 -12.74 6.43 -5.85
C TRP A 252 -13.43 5.10 -5.45
N SER A 253 -13.33 4.05 -6.28
CA SER A 253 -14.10 2.81 -6.10
C SER A 253 -13.97 2.17 -4.72
N SER A 254 -12.81 2.25 -4.04
CA SER A 254 -12.65 1.63 -2.71
C SER A 254 -13.41 2.35 -1.60
N VAL A 255 -13.61 3.68 -1.73
CA VAL A 255 -14.51 4.44 -0.85
C VAL A 255 -15.95 3.94 -1.05
N MET A 256 -16.34 3.82 -2.32
CA MET A 256 -17.66 3.34 -2.72
C MET A 256 -17.97 1.94 -2.16
N GLU A 257 -17.02 1.00 -2.29
CA GLU A 257 -17.14 -0.36 -1.75
C GLU A 257 -17.28 -0.38 -0.23
N THR A 258 -16.50 0.45 0.46
CA THR A 258 -16.57 0.58 1.92
C THR A 258 -17.93 1.11 2.36
N LEU A 259 -18.39 2.21 1.77
CA LEU A 259 -19.70 2.80 2.11
C LEU A 259 -20.86 1.87 1.76
N ARG A 260 -20.81 1.18 0.61
CA ARG A 260 -21.84 0.19 0.24
C ARG A 260 -21.93 -0.97 1.24
N ARG A 261 -20.80 -1.39 1.82
CA ARG A 261 -20.76 -2.43 2.85
C ARG A 261 -21.22 -1.91 4.22
N GLU A 262 -20.83 -0.69 4.58
CA GLU A 262 -20.99 -0.17 5.94
C GLU A 262 -22.30 0.57 6.16
N LEU A 263 -22.76 1.42 5.23
CA LEU A 263 -23.95 2.27 5.42
C LEU A 263 -25.23 1.49 5.80
N PRO A 264 -25.53 0.29 5.25
CA PRO A 264 -26.69 -0.49 5.66
C PRO A 264 -26.72 -0.85 7.15
N LYS A 265 -25.55 -0.98 7.79
CA LYS A 265 -25.45 -1.26 9.24
C LYS A 265 -25.92 -0.08 10.10
N TYR A 266 -25.99 1.10 9.52
CA TYR A 266 -26.41 2.35 10.16
C TYR A 266 -27.74 2.87 9.61
N GLY A 267 -28.54 2.01 8.96
CA GLY A 267 -29.84 2.38 8.37
C GLY A 267 -29.75 3.15 7.04
N GLY A 268 -28.56 3.19 6.44
CA GLY A 268 -28.27 3.91 5.22
C GLY A 268 -28.29 3.05 3.95
N LEU A 269 -28.01 3.68 2.81
CA LEU A 269 -27.90 3.02 1.51
C LEU A 269 -26.86 3.72 0.63
N PHE A 270 -26.03 2.92 -0.04
CA PHE A 270 -25.17 3.40 -1.12
C PHE A 270 -25.60 2.78 -2.45
N VAL A 271 -25.88 3.60 -3.46
CA VAL A 271 -26.32 3.14 -4.79
C VAL A 271 -25.16 3.22 -5.78
N GLN A 272 -24.87 2.11 -6.45
CA GLN A 272 -24.03 2.14 -7.65
C GLN A 272 -24.93 2.50 -8.84
N ALA A 273 -24.68 3.65 -9.46
CA ALA A 273 -25.42 4.11 -10.62
C ALA A 273 -24.83 3.57 -11.94
N GLU A 274 -25.51 3.86 -13.03
CA GLU A 274 -25.14 3.53 -14.41
C GLU A 274 -23.99 4.38 -14.96
N ASP A 275 -23.89 5.63 -14.50
CA ASP A 275 -22.85 6.60 -14.85
C ASP A 275 -22.73 7.70 -13.77
N GLU A 276 -21.84 8.67 -13.99
CA GLU A 276 -21.63 9.77 -13.06
C GLU A 276 -22.80 10.77 -12.97
N LEU A 277 -23.61 10.91 -14.03
CA LEU A 277 -24.80 11.79 -14.07
C LEU A 277 -25.93 11.20 -13.23
N GLY A 278 -26.21 9.91 -13.40
CA GLY A 278 -27.15 9.15 -12.57
C GLY A 278 -26.71 9.16 -11.11
N ALA A 279 -25.41 8.95 -10.84
CA ALA A 279 -24.88 8.95 -9.48
C ALA A 279 -25.10 10.28 -8.74
N VAL A 280 -24.82 11.44 -9.37
CA VAL A 280 -25.04 12.74 -8.71
C VAL A 280 -26.53 13.06 -8.57
N SER A 281 -27.34 12.69 -9.55
CA SER A 281 -28.79 12.90 -9.50
C SER A 281 -29.46 12.11 -8.38
N ILE A 282 -29.06 10.84 -8.17
CA ILE A 282 -29.54 10.02 -7.06
C ILE A 282 -29.08 10.61 -5.71
N ALA A 283 -27.82 11.04 -5.59
CA ALA A 283 -27.32 11.67 -4.37
C ALA A 283 -28.07 12.96 -4.02
N LEU A 284 -28.37 13.80 -5.01
CA LEU A 284 -29.22 14.98 -4.83
C LEU A 284 -30.65 14.62 -4.40
N GLY A 285 -31.22 13.54 -4.96
CA GLY A 285 -32.51 13.01 -4.53
C GLY A 285 -32.52 12.60 -3.04
N PHE A 286 -31.46 11.92 -2.59
CA PHE A 286 -31.29 11.63 -1.17
C PHE A 286 -31.20 12.92 -0.35
N SER A 287 -30.44 13.92 -0.81
CA SER A 287 -30.29 15.18 -0.09
C SER A 287 -31.61 15.94 0.03
N TYR A 288 -32.33 16.09 -1.08
CA TYR A 288 -33.64 16.71 -1.14
C TYR A 288 -34.66 16.02 -0.21
N SER A 289 -34.51 14.71 0.05
CA SER A 289 -35.36 13.98 1.00
C SER A 289 -35.08 14.28 2.49
N GLY A 290 -34.15 15.19 2.78
CA GLY A 290 -33.80 15.63 4.14
C GLY A 290 -32.62 14.88 4.76
N ASN A 291 -31.79 14.20 3.95
CA ASN A 291 -30.64 13.45 4.43
C ASN A 291 -29.32 14.11 4.02
N LEU A 292 -28.25 13.95 4.79
CA LEU A 292 -26.92 14.23 4.28
C LEU A 292 -26.54 13.14 3.27
N ALA A 293 -26.28 13.55 2.03
CA ALA A 293 -25.96 12.64 0.93
C ALA A 293 -24.59 12.92 0.33
N ILE A 294 -23.95 11.87 -0.17
CA ILE A 294 -22.62 11.95 -0.74
C ILE A 294 -22.55 11.36 -2.15
N THR A 295 -21.65 11.91 -2.96
CA THR A 295 -21.19 11.28 -4.20
C THR A 295 -19.68 11.48 -4.31
N GLY A 296 -19.04 10.84 -5.28
CA GLY A 296 -17.63 11.03 -5.51
C GLY A 296 -17.18 10.47 -6.85
N SER A 297 -15.95 10.82 -7.21
CA SER A 297 -15.30 10.41 -8.46
C SER A 297 -13.80 10.79 -8.46
N ALA A 298 -13.21 10.81 -9.64
CA ALA A 298 -11.96 11.49 -9.99
C ALA A 298 -12.24 12.51 -11.12
N GLY A 299 -11.24 13.31 -11.54
CA GLY A 299 -11.37 14.39 -12.54
C GLY A 299 -12.35 14.17 -13.70
N PRO A 300 -12.31 13.03 -14.44
CA PRO A 300 -13.27 12.78 -15.53
C PRO A 300 -14.72 12.76 -15.07
N GLY A 301 -15.02 12.07 -13.98
CA GLY A 301 -16.38 11.96 -13.49
C GLY A 301 -16.85 13.21 -12.74
N ILE A 302 -15.94 13.98 -12.13
CA ILE A 302 -16.27 15.34 -11.65
C ILE A 302 -16.67 16.25 -12.81
N SER A 303 -16.04 16.10 -13.99
CA SER A 303 -16.41 16.86 -15.20
C SER A 303 -17.85 16.58 -15.60
N LEU A 304 -18.25 15.30 -15.59
CA LEU A 304 -19.61 14.90 -15.93
C LEU A 304 -20.64 15.42 -14.91
N LYS A 305 -20.30 15.42 -13.62
CA LYS A 305 -21.23 15.87 -12.56
C LYS A 305 -21.48 17.38 -12.55
N THR A 306 -20.65 18.16 -13.21
CA THR A 306 -20.55 19.62 -13.06
C THR A 306 -21.88 20.37 -13.22
N GLU A 307 -22.75 19.96 -14.14
CA GLU A 307 -24.08 20.58 -14.30
C GLU A 307 -24.96 20.41 -13.05
N ALA A 308 -25.04 19.19 -12.51
CA ALA A 308 -25.82 18.88 -11.31
C ALA A 308 -25.22 19.52 -10.05
N ILE A 309 -23.89 19.68 -9.99
CA ILE A 309 -23.22 20.46 -8.92
C ILE A 309 -23.70 21.90 -8.93
N GLY A 310 -23.76 22.53 -10.12
CA GLY A 310 -24.31 23.88 -10.26
C GLY A 310 -25.77 23.97 -9.82
N TRP A 311 -26.58 22.95 -10.15
CA TRP A 311 -27.96 22.87 -9.69
C TRP A 311 -28.07 22.75 -8.15
N ALA A 312 -27.18 21.99 -7.51
CA ALA A 312 -27.13 21.87 -6.06
C ALA A 312 -26.90 23.24 -5.38
N SER A 313 -25.97 24.05 -5.92
CA SER A 313 -25.76 25.42 -5.45
C SER A 313 -27.01 26.29 -5.64
N MET A 314 -27.63 26.24 -6.82
CA MET A 314 -28.81 27.04 -7.14
C MET A 314 -30.01 26.69 -6.25
N ALA A 315 -30.19 25.41 -5.94
CA ALA A 315 -31.29 24.91 -5.12
C ALA A 315 -30.99 24.93 -3.61
N GLU A 316 -29.79 25.37 -3.21
CA GLU A 316 -29.32 25.35 -1.81
C GLU A 316 -29.40 23.95 -1.16
N ILE A 317 -29.13 22.90 -1.95
CA ILE A 317 -29.19 21.51 -1.51
C ILE A 317 -27.80 21.06 -1.03
N PRO A 318 -27.64 20.61 0.23
CA PRO A 318 -26.34 20.17 0.75
C PRO A 318 -25.91 18.87 0.07
N LEU A 319 -24.74 18.85 -0.53
CA LEU A 319 -24.18 17.66 -1.18
C LEU A 319 -22.68 17.62 -0.97
N LEU A 320 -22.18 16.51 -0.41
CA LEU A 320 -20.74 16.29 -0.32
C LEU A 320 -20.23 15.53 -1.54
N ILE A 321 -19.15 16.05 -2.13
CA ILE A 321 -18.57 15.52 -3.36
C ILE A 321 -17.10 15.23 -3.12
N ILE A 322 -16.75 13.95 -3.12
CA ILE A 322 -15.36 13.53 -2.96
C ILE A 322 -14.69 13.47 -4.32
N ASN A 323 -13.65 14.29 -4.52
CA ASN A 323 -12.75 14.15 -5.67
C ASN A 323 -11.44 13.47 -5.24
N VAL A 324 -11.30 12.18 -5.55
CA VAL A 324 -10.03 11.46 -5.37
C VAL A 324 -9.18 11.68 -6.61
N GLN A 325 -8.38 12.75 -6.58
CA GLN A 325 -7.60 13.24 -7.73
C GLN A 325 -6.61 12.18 -8.25
N ARG A 326 -6.41 12.17 -9.58
CA ARG A 326 -5.49 11.28 -10.30
C ARG A 326 -4.90 12.01 -11.51
N GLY A 327 -3.88 11.43 -12.13
CA GLY A 327 -3.20 12.04 -13.28
C GLY A 327 -4.13 12.37 -14.44
N GLY A 328 -4.08 13.61 -14.92
CA GLY A 328 -4.87 14.14 -16.04
C GLY A 328 -4.01 14.48 -17.27
N PRO A 329 -4.57 15.19 -18.29
CA PRO A 329 -5.99 15.47 -18.52
C PRO A 329 -6.72 14.28 -19.18
N SER A 330 -8.05 14.39 -19.34
CA SER A 330 -8.91 13.33 -19.90
C SER A 330 -8.73 12.01 -19.14
N THR A 331 -8.53 10.87 -19.81
CA THR A 331 -8.25 9.59 -19.14
C THR A 331 -7.00 9.68 -18.27
N GLY A 332 -5.98 10.41 -18.76
CA GLY A 332 -4.72 10.68 -18.10
C GLY A 332 -3.99 9.42 -17.66
N LEU A 333 -3.58 9.40 -16.39
CA LEU A 333 -2.84 8.30 -15.75
C LEU A 333 -3.65 7.79 -14.55
N PRO A 334 -4.60 6.85 -14.75
CA PRO A 334 -5.57 6.46 -13.73
C PRO A 334 -5.00 5.93 -12.41
N THR A 335 -3.78 5.39 -12.44
CA THR A 335 -3.08 4.81 -11.29
C THR A 335 -1.98 5.70 -10.74
N ASN A 336 -1.76 6.89 -11.33
CA ASN A 336 -0.79 7.87 -10.83
C ASN A 336 -1.48 9.03 -10.14
N VAL A 337 -0.77 9.62 -9.19
CA VAL A 337 -1.24 10.74 -8.39
C VAL A 337 -0.91 12.07 -9.09
N GLU A 338 -1.85 13.00 -9.03
CA GLU A 338 -1.67 14.39 -9.45
C GLU A 338 -2.67 15.26 -8.69
N GLN A 339 -2.33 16.54 -8.48
CA GLN A 339 -3.18 17.52 -7.79
C GLN A 339 -3.68 18.59 -8.78
N SER A 340 -4.18 18.14 -9.94
CA SER A 340 -4.51 18.99 -11.09
C SER A 340 -5.96 19.46 -11.14
N ASP A 341 -6.82 19.04 -10.21
CA ASP A 341 -8.27 19.27 -10.32
C ASP A 341 -8.74 20.50 -9.53
N LEU A 342 -7.83 21.28 -8.93
CA LEU A 342 -8.19 22.45 -8.11
C LEU A 342 -9.06 23.46 -8.87
N PHE A 343 -8.69 23.80 -10.11
CA PHE A 343 -9.47 24.73 -10.92
C PHE A 343 -10.83 24.16 -11.32
N GLN A 344 -10.92 22.86 -11.55
CA GLN A 344 -12.19 22.21 -11.80
C GLN A 344 -13.09 22.25 -10.56
N ALA A 345 -12.55 21.99 -9.37
CA ALA A 345 -13.30 22.03 -8.11
C ALA A 345 -13.84 23.43 -7.79
N ILE A 346 -13.05 24.49 -8.04
CA ILE A 346 -13.45 25.87 -7.75
C ILE A 346 -14.33 26.44 -8.87
N TYR A 347 -13.94 26.28 -10.14
CA TYR A 347 -14.50 27.02 -11.29
C TYR A 347 -15.23 26.14 -12.31
N GLY A 348 -15.45 24.85 -12.04
CA GLY A 348 -15.96 23.91 -13.05
C GLY A 348 -17.35 24.24 -13.59
N GLY A 349 -18.29 24.69 -12.76
CA GLY A 349 -19.67 24.94 -13.20
C GLY A 349 -19.89 26.31 -13.84
N HIS A 350 -20.91 26.37 -14.71
CA HIS A 350 -21.34 27.58 -15.41
C HIS A 350 -22.00 28.60 -14.46
N GLY A 351 -21.87 29.89 -14.77
CA GLY A 351 -22.38 30.99 -13.95
C GLY A 351 -21.64 31.15 -12.61
N ASP A 352 -22.17 32.03 -11.75
CA ASP A 352 -21.62 32.28 -10.42
C ASP A 352 -22.17 31.26 -9.41
N SER A 353 -21.56 30.08 -9.37
CA SER A 353 -21.91 28.99 -8.46
C SER A 353 -20.74 28.74 -7.51
N PRO A 354 -20.71 29.37 -6.32
CA PRO A 354 -19.63 29.16 -5.36
C PRO A 354 -19.70 27.77 -4.72
N ARG A 355 -18.54 27.22 -4.35
CA ARG A 355 -18.40 25.96 -3.62
C ARG A 355 -17.41 26.11 -2.47
N VAL A 356 -17.63 25.36 -1.39
CA VAL A 356 -16.60 25.14 -0.36
C VAL A 356 -15.70 24.02 -0.85
N VAL A 357 -14.39 24.25 -0.87
CA VAL A 357 -13.39 23.28 -1.33
C VAL A 357 -12.38 23.03 -0.22
N LEU A 358 -12.27 21.76 0.19
CA LEU A 358 -11.37 21.28 1.22
C LEU A 358 -10.39 20.27 0.59
N ALA A 359 -9.19 20.13 1.17
CA ALA A 359 -8.17 19.19 0.71
C ALA A 359 -7.44 18.55 1.89
N ALA A 360 -7.46 17.21 1.93
CA ALA A 360 -6.79 16.44 2.98
C ALA A 360 -5.27 16.44 2.77
N GLN A 361 -4.50 16.55 3.86
CA GLN A 361 -3.05 16.49 3.84
C GLN A 361 -2.48 15.10 4.14
N THR A 362 -3.11 14.36 5.05
CA THR A 362 -2.62 13.06 5.56
C THR A 362 -3.73 12.03 5.66
N VAL A 363 -3.39 10.76 5.94
CA VAL A 363 -4.38 9.70 6.17
C VAL A 363 -5.28 10.03 7.36
N GLU A 364 -4.72 10.56 8.45
CA GLU A 364 -5.51 10.99 9.61
C GLU A 364 -6.43 12.16 9.25
N ASP A 365 -5.93 13.12 8.48
CA ASP A 365 -6.69 14.28 8.04
C ASP A 365 -7.88 13.88 7.14
N CYS A 366 -7.74 12.83 6.32
CA CYS A 366 -8.89 12.28 5.56
C CYS A 366 -10.08 11.91 6.46
N PHE A 367 -9.85 11.45 7.70
CA PHE A 367 -10.93 11.14 8.63
C PHE A 367 -11.58 12.41 9.17
N TYR A 368 -10.79 13.37 9.64
CA TYR A 368 -11.31 14.57 10.28
C TYR A 368 -11.90 15.57 9.28
N ILE A 369 -11.30 15.74 8.10
CA ILE A 369 -11.83 16.63 7.06
C ILE A 369 -13.19 16.13 6.53
N ALA A 370 -13.43 14.82 6.56
CA ALA A 370 -14.72 14.23 6.21
C ALA A 370 -15.81 14.48 7.26
N ILE A 371 -15.43 14.83 8.49
CA ILE A 371 -16.36 15.24 9.56
C ILE A 371 -16.57 16.76 9.52
N GLU A 372 -15.53 17.52 9.16
CA GLU A 372 -15.61 18.97 8.96
C GLU A 372 -16.49 19.34 7.76
N ALA A 373 -16.38 18.57 6.67
CA ALA A 373 -17.20 18.70 5.46
C ALA A 373 -18.65 18.24 5.68
#